data_AF-A0A1I2E649-F1
#
_entry.id   AF-A0A1I2E649-F1
#
_cell.length_a   1.000
_cell.length_b   1.000
_cell.length_c   1.000
_cell.angle_alpha   90.00
_cell.angle_beta   90.00
_cell.angle_gamma   90.00
#
_symmetry.space_group_name_H-M   'P 1'
#
loop_
_entity.id
_entity.type
_entity.pdbx_description
1 polymer ?
#
loop_
_entity_poly.entity_id
_entity_poly.type
_entity_poly.pdbx_seq_one_letter_code
_entity_poly.pdbx_strand_id
1 'polypeptide(L)' 'MHIERPRTYRATLVPKDTPADQVEELADAGQLPTKELTATSADHAKQLAHQATGMAVLRVDRQVAA' A
#
# COMPACT_ATOMS: atom_id res chain seq x y z
N MET A 1 23.31 -0.33 -16.77
CA MET A 1 21.83 -0.26 -16.67
C MET A 1 21.37 -1.41 -15.78
N HIS A 2 21.13 -1.16 -14.49
CA HIS A 2 20.49 -2.16 -13.64
C HIS A 2 18.98 -2.12 -13.93
N ILE A 3 18.46 -3.16 -14.59
CA ILE A 3 17.02 -3.30 -14.80
C ILE A 3 16.45 -3.86 -13.49
N GLU A 4 15.96 -2.97 -12.63
CA GLU A 4 15.17 -3.39 -11.48
C GLU A 4 13.86 -3.99 -11.98
N ARG A 5 13.70 -5.30 -11.81
CA ARG A 5 12.46 -5.97 -12.20
C ARG A 5 11.31 -5.43 -11.34
N PRO A 6 10.19 -5.04 -11.96
CA PRO A 6 9.01 -4.65 -11.21
C PRO A 6 8.56 -5.80 -10.29
N ARG A 7 8.16 -5.44 -9.07
CA ARG A 7 7.67 -6.34 -8.03
C ARG A 7 6.22 -5.97 -7.74
N THR A 8 5.43 -6.96 -7.35
CA THR A 8 4.05 -6.73 -6.92
C THR A 8 4.05 -6.35 -5.45
N TYR A 9 3.36 -5.26 -5.12
CA TYR A 9 3.17 -4.76 -3.78
C TYR A 9 1.67 -4.63 -3.48
N ARG A 10 1.31 -4.83 -2.22
CA ARG A 10 -0.01 -4.57 -1.68
C ARG A 10 0.07 -3.40 -0.72
N ALA A 11 -0.49 -2.26 -1.11
CA ALA A 11 -0.61 -1.09 -0.25
C ALA A 11 -1.90 -1.18 0.57
N THR A 12 -1.79 -0.99 1.89
CA THR A 12 -2.94 -0.75 2.77
C THR A 12 -3.18 0.73 2.88
N LEU A 13 -4.37 1.18 2.52
CA LEU A 13 -4.74 2.59 2.43
C LEU A 13 -5.57 2.98 3.65
N VAL A 14 -5.40 4.23 4.07
CA VAL A 14 -6.17 4.86 5.14
C VAL A 14 -7.14 5.85 4.50
N PRO A 15 -8.46 5.54 4.49
CA PRO A 15 -9.48 6.49 4.07
C PRO A 15 -9.42 7.78 4.89
N LYS A 16 -9.78 8.90 4.27
CA LYS A 16 -9.75 10.22 4.93
C LYS A 16 -10.68 10.32 6.13
N ASP A 17 -11.78 9.56 6.12
CA ASP A 17 -12.78 9.50 7.19
C ASP A 17 -12.41 8.51 8.31
N THR A 18 -11.29 7.78 8.19
CA THR A 18 -10.87 6.84 9.23
C THR A 18 -10.16 7.59 10.37
N PRO A 19 -10.68 7.53 11.60
CA PRO A 19 -10.03 8.18 12.74
C PRO A 19 -8.73 7.47 13.10
N ALA A 20 -7.69 8.24 13.42
CA ALA A 20 -6.33 7.75 13.66
C ALA A 20 -6.28 6.61 14.69
N ASP A 21 -7.06 6.73 15.77
CA ASP A 21 -7.13 5.72 16.85
C ASP A 21 -7.70 4.37 16.39
N GLN A 22 -8.46 4.33 15.29
CA GLN A 22 -9.02 3.09 14.74
C GLN A 22 -8.22 2.54 13.55
N VAL A 23 -7.23 3.29 13.03
CA VAL A 23 -6.48 2.87 11.83
C VAL A 23 -5.77 1.54 12.06
N GLU A 24 -5.09 1.38 13.20
CA GLU A 24 -4.36 0.15 13.51
C GLU A 24 -5.32 -1.03 13.73
N GLU A 25 -6.40 -0.83 14.48
CA GLU A 25 -7.41 -1.87 14.72
C GLU A 25 -8.07 -2.35 13.41
N LEU A 26 -8.44 -1.43 12.51
CA LEU A 26 -9.00 -1.76 11.21
C LEU A 26 -7.98 -2.43 10.28
N ALA A 27 -6.69 -2.09 10.42
CA ALA A 27 -5.61 -2.72 9.66
C ALA A 27 -5.41 -4.17 10.08
N ASP A 28 -5.44 -4.45 11.38
CA ASP A 28 -5.36 -5.80 11.94
C ASP A 28 -6.62 -6.61 11.65
N ALA A 29 -7.79 -5.98 11.69
CA ALA A 29 -9.06 -6.60 11.31
C ALA A 29 -9.20 -6.84 9.78
N GLY A 30 -8.25 -6.36 8.96
CA GLY A 30 -8.29 -6.49 7.50
C GLY A 30 -9.42 -5.71 6.84
N GLN A 31 -9.95 -4.68 7.50
CA GLN A 31 -11.06 -3.86 7.03
C GLN A 31 -10.62 -2.61 6.25
N LEU A 32 -9.33 -2.29 6.28
CA LEU A 32 -8.80 -1.20 5.46
C LEU A 32 -8.73 -1.59 3.98
N PRO A 33 -9.03 -0.65 3.07
CA PRO A 33 -8.90 -0.90 1.64
C PRO A 33 -7.45 -1.17 1.28
N THR A 34 -7.23 -2.25 0.52
CA THR A 34 -5.91 -2.58 -0.02
C THR A 34 -5.89 -2.46 -1.53
N LYS A 35 -4.80 -1.92 -2.08
CA LYS A 35 -4.57 -1.83 -3.52
C LYS A 35 -3.35 -2.63 -3.89
N GLU A 36 -3.45 -3.43 -4.94
CA GLU A 36 -2.28 -4.08 -5.55
C GLU A 36 -1.71 -3.20 -6.64
N LEU A 37 -0.38 -3.12 -6.68
CA LEU A 37 0.36 -2.28 -7.61
C LEU A 37 1.72 -2.88 -7.92
N THR A 38 2.19 -2.59 -9.12
CA THR A 38 3.48 -3.06 -9.63
C THR A 38 4.47 -1.90 -9.59
N ALA A 39 5.54 -2.04 -8.82
CA ALA A 39 6.55 -0.99 -8.65
C ALA A 39 7.95 -1.60 -8.57
N THR A 40 8.98 -0.79 -8.83
CA THR A 40 10.38 -1.21 -8.69
C THR A 40 10.80 -1.35 -7.23
N SER A 41 10.23 -0.54 -6.33
CA SER A 41 10.58 -0.46 -4.92
C SER A 41 9.36 -0.17 -4.06
N ALA A 42 9.45 -0.46 -2.75
CA ALA A 42 8.37 -0.21 -1.79
C ALA A 42 8.01 1.29 -1.68
N ASP A 43 9.01 2.17 -1.74
CA ASP A 43 8.79 3.61 -1.68
C ASP A 43 8.02 4.12 -2.91
N HIS A 44 8.43 3.66 -4.09
CA HIS A 44 7.73 3.95 -5.35
C HIS A 44 6.30 3.38 -5.34
N ALA A 45 6.11 2.19 -4.74
CA ALA A 45 4.79 1.64 -4.53
C ALA A 45 3.93 2.55 -3.64
N LYS A 46 4.47 3.03 -2.52
CA LYS A 46 3.77 3.95 -1.62
C LYS A 46 3.34 5.24 -2.34
N GLN A 47 4.24 5.84 -3.12
CA GLN A 47 3.91 7.03 -3.91
C GLN A 47 2.82 6.76 -4.96
N LEU A 48 2.94 5.66 -5.72
CA LEU A 48 1.94 5.31 -6.74
C LEU A 48 0.57 5.06 -6.11
N ALA A 49 0.51 4.38 -4.97
CA ALA A 49 -0.73 4.12 -4.25
C ALA A 49 -1.38 5.42 -3.77
N HIS A 50 -0.60 6.35 -3.22
CA HIS A 50 -1.09 7.67 -2.83
C HIS A 50 -1.56 8.49 -4.04
N GLN A 51 -0.80 8.52 -5.13
CA GLN A 51 -1.15 9.27 -6.35
C GLN A 51 -2.40 8.72 -7.04
N ALA A 52 -2.57 7.40 -7.07
CA ALA A 52 -3.70 6.76 -7.72
C ALA A 52 -5.02 6.91 -6.93
N THR A 53 -4.95 7.06 -5.60
CA THR A 53 -6.14 7.04 -4.73
C THR A 53 -6.41 8.33 -3.98
N GLY A 54 -5.39 9.19 -3.84
CA GLY A 54 -5.42 10.37 -2.98
C GLY A 54 -5.43 10.04 -1.48
N MET A 55 -5.33 8.76 -1.09
CA MET A 55 -5.41 8.31 0.30
C MET A 55 -4.03 8.15 0.92
N ALA A 56 -3.93 8.33 2.24
CA ALA A 56 -2.69 8.02 2.96
C ALA A 56 -2.41 6.52 2.92
N VAL A 57 -1.13 6.14 2.86
CA VAL A 57 -0.71 4.74 2.83
C VAL A 57 -0.16 4.36 4.19
N LEU A 58 -0.80 3.40 4.85
CA LEU A 58 -0.38 2.87 6.15
C LEU A 58 0.88 2.03 6.01
N ARG A 59 0.81 0.99 5.16
CA ARG A 59 1.91 0.04 4.92
C ARG A 59 1.87 -0.49 3.50
N VAL A 60 3.04 -0.90 3.01
CA VAL A 60 3.21 -1.58 1.72
C VAL A 60 3.89 -2.92 1.98
N ASP A 61 3.23 -3.99 1.58
CA ASP A 61 3.76 -5.34 1.72
C ASP A 61 4.15 -5.89 0.34
N ARG A 62 5.29 -6.57 0.24
CA ARG A 62 5.73 -7.15 -1.02
C ARG A 62 5.05 -8.50 -1.21
N GLN A 63 4.26 -8.63 -2.26
CA GLN A 63 3.69 -9.92 -2.63
C GLN A 63 4.78 -10.76 -3.29
N VAL A 64 5.07 -11.91 -2.68
CA VAL A 64 5.86 -12.98 -3.29
C VAL A 64 4.86 -14.00 -3.84
N ALA A 65 4.90 -14.25 -5.15
CA ALA A 65 4.20 -15.40 -5.70
C ALA A 65 4.87 -16.65 -5.11
N ALA A 66 4.09 -17.47 -4.40
CA ALA A 66 4.52 -18.73 -3.81
C ALA A 66 4.81 -19.79 -4.90
#